data_AF-A0A6J4I7G2-F1
#
_entry.id   AF-A0A6J4I7G2-F1
#
_cell.length_a   1.000
_cell.length_b   1.000
_cell.length_c   1.000
_cell.angle_alpha   90.00
_cell.angle_beta   90.00
_cell.angle_gamma   90.00
#
_symmetry.space_group_name_H-M   'P 1'
#
loop_
_entity.id
_entity.type
_entity.pdbx_description
1 polymer ?
#
loop_
_entity_poly.entity_id
_entity_poly.type
_entity_poly.pdbx_seq_one_letter_code
_entity_poly.pdbx_strand_id
1 'polypeptide(L)'
;MADVPAAVEGDTTEAASDAAHAIQPAAEYRIALGYAILATTGWIAVAGRQWLYRQRYSEAARGFFEEGNVELGRRATEVAGARLSEVLIASGLVGVFTLAAVALYRRTWNAWDWASAGVGIASVLSTILLCAAGRVIYAGPFTLVAMWILLYRPGVKRACGVGVTTHGEAQPAAAPEAVELLRQEREQLAGLRQSLQVFELERGMTTDAFVSRYALGIEDQSEDSDEWFELARMATLAEERIAILEQQHST
;
A
#
# COMPACT_ATOMS: atom_id res chain seq x y z
N MET A 1 -33.23 -19.29 50.87
CA MET A 1 -31.80 -19.11 51.22
C MET A 1 -31.05 -19.52 49.98
N ALA A 2 -30.54 -18.53 49.23
CA ALA A 2 -30.16 -18.67 47.84
C ALA A 2 -28.72 -19.20 47.71
N ASP A 3 -28.56 -20.22 46.87
CA ASP A 3 -27.25 -20.70 46.38
C ASP A 3 -26.64 -19.67 45.45
N VAL A 4 -25.40 -19.29 45.74
CA VAL A 4 -24.57 -18.42 44.90
C VAL A 4 -23.69 -19.32 44.03
N PRO A 5 -23.82 -19.31 42.70
CA PRO A 5 -22.93 -20.08 41.84
C PRO A 5 -21.55 -19.42 41.79
N ALA A 6 -20.53 -20.18 42.19
CA ALA A 6 -19.13 -19.88 41.94
C ALA A 6 -18.84 -20.07 40.44
N ALA A 7 -18.63 -18.97 39.72
CA ALA A 7 -18.40 -19.00 38.28
C ALA A 7 -17.27 -18.05 37.87
N VAL A 8 -16.21 -18.68 37.36
CA VAL A 8 -15.32 -18.21 36.29
C VAL A 8 -14.38 -17.04 36.65
N GLU A 9 -13.28 -17.37 37.32
CA GLU A 9 -12.10 -16.50 37.48
C GLU A 9 -10.90 -17.01 36.64
N GLY A 10 -11.17 -17.78 35.58
CA GLY A 10 -10.15 -18.53 34.84
C GLY A 10 -9.83 -18.07 33.41
N ASP A 11 -10.56 -17.11 32.84
CA ASP A 11 -10.53 -16.82 31.38
C ASP A 11 -9.92 -15.45 31.03
N THR A 12 -9.62 -14.61 32.03
CA THR A 12 -9.07 -13.27 31.81
C THR A 12 -7.54 -13.26 31.63
N THR A 13 -6.85 -14.30 32.09
CA THR A 13 -5.38 -14.41 32.00
C THR A 13 -4.92 -14.94 30.64
N GLU A 14 -5.70 -15.78 29.97
CA GLU A 14 -5.38 -16.30 28.62
C GLU A 14 -5.66 -15.22 27.55
N ALA A 15 -6.80 -14.52 27.65
CA ALA A 15 -7.09 -13.34 26.82
C ALA A 15 -6.09 -12.18 27.03
N ALA A 16 -5.58 -11.98 28.24
CA ALA A 16 -4.54 -10.99 28.51
C ALA A 16 -3.14 -11.43 28.00
N SER A 17 -2.85 -12.73 27.99
CA SER A 17 -1.63 -13.30 27.41
C SER A 17 -1.63 -13.19 25.88
N ASP A 18 -2.77 -13.45 25.23
CA ASP A 18 -2.94 -13.28 23.79
C ASP A 18 -2.94 -11.81 23.37
N ALA A 19 -3.53 -10.92 24.17
CA ALA A 19 -3.43 -9.47 23.97
C ALA A 19 -2.01 -8.94 24.21
N ALA A 20 -1.23 -9.55 25.12
CA ALA A 20 0.17 -9.21 25.33
C ALA A 20 1.09 -9.69 24.20
N HIS A 21 0.74 -10.79 23.52
CA HIS A 21 1.41 -11.21 22.28
C HIS A 21 1.02 -10.38 21.05
N ALA A 22 -0.10 -9.66 21.08
CA ALA A 22 -0.53 -8.76 20.00
C ALA A 22 0.24 -7.43 19.92
N ILE A 23 1.14 -7.11 20.87
CA ILE A 23 1.85 -5.82 20.93
C ILE A 23 3.37 -6.00 21.02
N GLN A 24 3.93 -6.98 20.31
CA GLN A 24 5.32 -6.80 19.86
C GLN A 24 5.28 -6.00 18.56
N PRO A 25 5.86 -4.78 18.50
CA PRO A 25 5.99 -4.07 17.23
C PRO A 25 6.73 -5.00 16.28
N ALA A 26 5.97 -5.54 15.32
CA ALA A 26 6.36 -6.67 14.49
C ALA A 26 7.79 -6.45 13.99
N ALA A 27 8.67 -7.44 14.15
CA ALA A 27 10.08 -7.36 13.75
C ALA A 27 10.26 -6.73 12.35
N GLU A 28 9.28 -6.92 11.48
CA GLU A 28 9.12 -6.28 10.17
C GLU A 28 9.24 -4.75 10.18
N TYR A 29 8.63 -4.03 11.14
CA TYR A 29 8.76 -2.58 11.27
C TYR A 29 10.21 -2.16 11.54
N ARG A 30 10.89 -2.87 12.44
CA ARG A 30 12.30 -2.59 12.77
C ARG A 30 13.21 -2.86 11.57
N ILE A 31 12.91 -3.90 10.81
CA ILE A 31 13.62 -4.24 9.57
C ILE A 31 13.40 -3.14 8.52
N ALA A 32 12.15 -2.68 8.31
CA ALA A 32 11.83 -1.63 7.35
C ALA A 32 12.51 -0.29 7.71
N LEU A 33 12.47 0.10 8.98
CA LEU A 33 13.16 1.29 9.46
C LEU A 33 14.69 1.18 9.31
N GLY A 34 15.25 0.02 9.68
CA GLY A 34 16.67 -0.26 9.51
C GLY A 34 17.10 -0.18 8.04
N TYR A 35 16.30 -0.74 7.13
CA TYR A 35 16.54 -0.66 5.69
C TYR A 35 16.50 0.79 5.18
N ALA A 36 15.51 1.59 5.60
CA ALA A 36 15.40 2.99 5.21
C ALA A 36 16.64 3.79 5.66
N ILE A 37 17.12 3.58 6.88
CA ILE A 37 18.33 4.25 7.41
C ILE A 37 19.59 3.80 6.65
N LEU A 38 19.76 2.50 6.43
CA LEU A 38 20.92 1.96 5.70
C LEU A 38 20.92 2.44 4.24
N ALA A 39 19.77 2.43 3.58
CA ALA A 39 19.63 2.94 2.22
C ALA A 39 19.93 4.45 2.16
N THR A 40 19.41 5.24 3.09
CA THR A 40 19.74 6.68 3.18
C THR A 40 21.25 6.89 3.30
N THR A 41 21.90 6.16 4.20
CA THR A 41 23.35 6.26 4.44
C THR A 41 24.15 5.85 3.20
N GLY A 42 23.75 4.76 2.54
CA GLY A 42 24.37 4.31 1.29
C GLY A 42 24.27 5.35 0.18
N TRP A 43 23.10 5.97 0.00
CA TRP A 43 22.91 7.01 -0.99
C TRP A 43 23.65 8.32 -0.66
N ILE A 44 23.79 8.68 0.62
CA ILE A 44 24.65 9.80 1.05
C ILE A 44 26.11 9.53 0.65
N ALA A 45 26.62 8.32 0.87
CA ALA A 45 27.98 7.95 0.50
C ALA A 45 28.18 8.01 -1.03
N VAL A 46 27.22 7.53 -1.82
CA VAL A 46 27.23 7.63 -3.29
C VAL A 46 27.20 9.09 -3.73
N ALA A 47 26.28 9.90 -3.20
CA ALA A 47 26.17 11.33 -3.53
C ALA A 47 27.47 12.09 -3.21
N GLY A 48 28.05 11.85 -2.02
CA GLY A 48 29.32 12.44 -1.60
C GLY A 48 30.48 12.03 -2.50
N ARG A 49 30.57 10.75 -2.88
CA ARG A 49 31.58 10.26 -3.82
C ARG A 49 31.46 10.91 -5.19
N GLN A 50 30.25 11.01 -5.74
CA GLN A 50 30.04 11.63 -7.05
C GLN A 50 30.30 13.14 -7.01
N TRP A 51 29.98 13.79 -5.90
CA TRP A 51 30.32 15.20 -5.67
C TRP A 51 31.84 15.43 -5.68
N LEU A 52 32.60 14.59 -4.98
CA LEU A 52 34.07 14.67 -4.97
C LEU A 52 34.66 14.46 -6.37
N TYR A 53 34.16 13.50 -7.15
CA TYR A 53 34.60 13.33 -8.53
C TYR A 53 34.28 14.55 -9.39
N ARG A 54 33.08 15.13 -9.25
CA ARG A 54 32.71 16.35 -9.96
C ARG A 54 33.67 17.50 -9.66
N GLN A 55 34.03 17.71 -8.40
CA GLN A 55 34.99 18.74 -8.01
C GLN A 55 36.34 18.51 -8.71
N ARG A 56 36.87 17.29 -8.66
CA ARG A 56 38.14 16.94 -9.32
C ARG A 56 38.12 17.17 -10.83
N TYR A 57 37.04 16.79 -11.51
CA TYR A 57 36.92 17.04 -12.96
C TYR A 57 36.73 18.52 -13.29
N SER A 58 36.06 19.28 -12.42
CA SER A 58 35.89 20.73 -12.61
C SER A 58 37.22 21.47 -12.43
N GLU A 59 38.04 21.05 -11.46
CA GLU A 59 39.40 21.55 -11.25
C GLU A 59 40.31 21.17 -12.43
N ALA A 60 40.29 19.90 -12.85
CA ALA A 60 41.06 19.45 -14.01
C ALA A 60 40.69 20.19 -15.30
N ALA A 61 39.38 20.45 -15.51
CA ALA A 61 38.92 21.23 -16.65
C ALA A 61 39.52 22.63 -16.66
N ARG A 62 39.55 23.32 -15.51
CA ARG A 62 40.18 24.64 -15.38
C ARG A 62 41.67 24.58 -15.74
N GLY A 63 42.40 23.59 -15.22
CA GLY A 63 43.81 23.37 -15.56
C GLY A 63 44.03 23.20 -17.07
N PHE A 64 43.21 22.38 -17.74
CA PHE A 64 43.32 22.21 -19.20
C PHE A 64 43.02 23.50 -19.99
N PHE A 65 42.08 24.32 -19.52
CA PHE A 65 41.82 25.61 -20.15
C PHE A 65 42.98 26.59 -19.96
N GLU A 66 43.61 26.61 -18.79
CA GLU A 66 44.80 27.42 -18.51
C GLU A 66 46.00 26.99 -19.36
N GLU A 67 46.16 25.69 -19.62
CA GLU A 67 47.17 25.13 -20.52
C GLU A 67 46.87 25.34 -22.01
N GLY A 68 45.71 25.90 -22.36
CA GLY A 68 45.28 26.11 -23.74
C GLY A 68 44.73 24.86 -24.45
N ASN A 69 44.54 23.74 -23.73
CA ASN A 69 43.99 22.50 -24.28
C ASN A 69 42.45 22.46 -24.20
N VAL A 70 41.81 23.21 -25.10
CA VAL A 70 40.36 23.44 -25.10
C VAL A 70 39.54 22.13 -25.24
N GLU A 71 39.99 21.17 -26.03
CA GLU A 71 39.25 19.92 -26.26
C GLU A 71 39.26 19.01 -25.01
N LEU A 72 40.39 18.91 -24.29
CA LEU A 72 40.43 18.21 -23.00
C LEU A 72 39.59 18.92 -21.94
N GLY A 73 39.66 20.26 -21.88
CA GLY A 73 38.83 21.07 -21.00
C GLY A 73 37.33 20.82 -21.22
N ARG A 74 36.90 20.79 -22.49
CA ARG A 74 35.50 20.49 -22.87
C ARG A 74 35.08 19.08 -22.49
N ARG A 75 35.92 18.06 -22.71
CA ARG A 75 35.60 16.68 -22.29
C ARG A 75 35.50 16.56 -20.78
N ALA A 76 36.38 17.23 -20.04
CA ALA A 76 36.35 17.23 -18.58
C ALA A 76 35.07 17.92 -18.04
N THR A 77 34.61 19.03 -18.66
CA THR A 77 33.34 19.66 -18.29
C THR A 77 32.12 18.81 -18.63
N GLU A 78 32.12 18.12 -19.78
CA GLU A 78 31.05 17.16 -20.13
C GLU A 78 30.97 16.00 -19.14
N VAL A 79 32.11 15.48 -18.68
CA VAL A 79 32.16 14.45 -17.62
C VAL A 79 31.68 15.00 -16.29
N ALA A 80 32.10 16.21 -15.90
CA ALA A 80 31.63 16.86 -14.67
C ALA A 80 30.12 17.11 -14.68
N GLY A 81 29.56 17.49 -15.84
CA GLY A 81 28.12 17.65 -16.05
C GLY A 81 27.35 16.34 -15.89
N ALA A 82 27.86 15.23 -16.45
CA ALA A 82 27.27 13.92 -16.27
C ALA A 82 27.26 13.46 -14.79
N ARG A 83 28.31 13.79 -14.04
CA ARG A 83 28.36 13.51 -12.60
C ARG A 83 27.37 14.35 -11.79
N LEU A 84 27.02 15.56 -12.25
CA LEU A 84 25.98 16.37 -11.60
C LEU A 84 24.61 15.67 -11.64
N SER A 85 24.22 15.09 -12.77
CA SER A 85 22.97 14.33 -12.82
C SER A 85 22.96 13.15 -11.86
N GLU A 86 24.09 12.44 -11.71
CA GLU A 86 24.19 11.34 -10.74
C GLU A 86 24.09 11.82 -9.29
N VAL A 87 24.71 12.97 -8.96
CA VAL A 87 24.56 13.60 -7.63
C VAL A 87 23.10 13.96 -7.35
N LEU A 88 22.40 14.55 -8.32
CA LEU A 88 21.00 14.95 -8.18
C LEU A 88 20.08 13.74 -7.97
N ILE A 89 20.32 12.65 -8.70
CA ILE A 89 19.57 11.39 -8.52
C ILE A 89 19.85 10.83 -7.12
N ALA A 90 21.12 10.75 -6.72
CA ALA A 90 21.49 10.23 -5.41
C ALA A 90 20.90 11.06 -4.27
N SER A 91 20.94 12.39 -4.35
CA SER A 91 20.35 13.26 -3.33
C SER A 91 18.82 13.17 -3.30
N GLY A 92 18.17 13.02 -4.46
CA GLY A 92 16.74 12.75 -4.53
C GLY A 92 16.35 11.46 -3.79
N LEU A 93 17.14 10.40 -3.98
CA LEU A 93 16.94 9.13 -3.27
C LEU A 93 17.21 9.25 -1.76
N VAL A 94 18.25 10.01 -1.34
CA VAL A 94 18.45 10.35 0.08
C VAL A 94 17.21 11.00 0.67
N GLY A 95 16.62 11.98 -0.04
CA GLY A 95 15.40 12.66 0.40
C GLY A 95 14.23 11.69 0.58
N VAL A 96 14.00 10.80 -0.38
CA VAL A 96 12.98 9.76 -0.33
C VAL A 96 13.14 8.84 0.87
N PHE A 97 14.32 8.26 1.07
CA PHE A 97 14.55 7.33 2.17
C PHE A 97 14.53 8.01 3.54
N THR A 98 14.97 9.28 3.61
CA THR A 98 14.86 10.08 4.84
C THR A 98 13.40 10.34 5.20
N LEU A 99 12.57 10.73 4.23
CA LEU A 99 11.14 10.93 4.44
C LEU A 99 10.46 9.63 4.87
N ALA A 100 10.79 8.50 4.24
CA ALA A 100 10.28 7.18 4.62
C ALA A 100 10.69 6.82 6.06
N ALA A 101 11.95 7.05 6.44
CA ALA A 101 12.43 6.81 7.81
C ALA A 101 11.71 7.69 8.84
N VAL A 102 11.49 8.98 8.53
CA VAL A 102 10.73 9.91 9.38
C VAL A 102 9.27 9.47 9.51
N ALA A 103 8.64 9.05 8.41
CA ALA A 103 7.27 8.56 8.38
C ALA A 103 7.11 7.31 9.26
N LEU A 104 8.02 6.34 9.10
CA LEU A 104 8.07 5.13 9.93
C LEU A 104 8.28 5.50 11.40
N TYR A 105 9.26 6.36 11.71
CA TYR A 105 9.56 6.79 13.07
C TYR A 105 8.36 7.47 13.76
N ARG A 106 7.66 8.36 13.05
CA ARG A 106 6.49 9.08 13.57
C ARG A 106 5.24 8.20 13.66
N ARG A 107 5.24 7.02 13.03
CA ARG A 107 4.06 6.13 12.93
C ARG A 107 2.81 6.84 12.40
N THR A 108 2.97 7.90 11.61
CA THR A 108 1.85 8.68 11.07
C THR A 108 1.61 8.30 9.61
N TRP A 109 0.42 7.80 9.28
CA TRP A 109 0.02 7.44 7.91
C TRP A 109 0.04 8.65 6.95
N ASN A 110 -0.26 9.87 7.43
CA ASN A 110 -0.15 11.08 6.60
C ASN A 110 1.25 11.31 6.03
N ALA A 111 2.32 10.90 6.72
CA ALA A 111 3.68 11.04 6.19
C ALA A 111 3.98 10.06 5.04
N TRP A 112 3.14 9.03 4.87
CA TRP A 112 3.26 7.98 3.86
C TRP A 112 2.72 8.41 2.49
N ASP A 113 1.61 9.16 2.46
CA ASP A 113 1.14 9.83 1.25
C ASP A 113 2.17 10.86 0.75
N TRP A 114 2.82 11.58 1.67
CA TRP A 114 3.93 12.47 1.33
C TRP A 114 5.19 11.72 0.87
N ALA A 115 5.49 10.56 1.47
CA ALA A 115 6.64 9.76 1.05
C ALA A 115 6.41 9.15 -0.34
N SER A 116 5.23 8.61 -0.62
CA SER A 116 4.86 8.05 -1.93
C SER A 116 4.73 9.13 -3.00
N ALA A 117 4.13 10.28 -2.68
CA ALA A 117 4.17 11.46 -3.56
C ALA A 117 5.61 11.95 -3.80
N GLY A 118 6.45 11.96 -2.76
CA GLY A 118 7.87 12.31 -2.84
C GLY A 118 8.66 11.34 -3.72
N VAL A 119 8.40 10.03 -3.61
CA VAL A 119 8.96 8.99 -4.48
C VAL A 119 8.50 9.18 -5.92
N GLY A 120 7.21 9.45 -6.13
CA GLY A 120 6.63 9.73 -7.45
C GLY A 120 7.26 10.96 -8.11
N ILE A 121 7.40 12.05 -7.36
CA ILE A 121 8.07 13.27 -7.82
C ILE A 121 9.54 13.01 -8.10
N ALA A 122 10.26 12.31 -7.20
CA ALA A 122 11.67 12.00 -7.37
C ALA A 122 11.92 11.10 -8.59
N SER A 123 11.04 10.12 -8.84
CA SER A 123 11.13 9.24 -10.01
C SER A 123 10.80 9.99 -11.31
N VAL A 124 9.77 10.84 -11.32
CA VAL A 124 9.45 11.71 -12.47
C VAL A 124 10.59 12.69 -12.75
N LEU A 125 11.11 13.40 -11.73
CA LEU A 125 12.25 14.31 -11.89
C LEU A 125 13.51 13.59 -12.35
N SER A 126 13.77 12.39 -11.83
CA SER A 126 14.90 11.57 -12.28
C SER A 126 14.74 11.19 -13.75
N THR A 127 13.55 10.79 -14.19
CA THR A 127 13.26 10.49 -15.60
C THR A 127 13.40 11.74 -16.48
N ILE A 128 12.87 12.89 -16.07
CA ILE A 128 12.97 14.16 -16.82
C ILE A 128 14.44 14.57 -16.97
N LEU A 129 15.23 14.52 -15.89
CA LEU A 129 16.66 14.85 -15.92
C LEU A 129 17.45 13.87 -16.79
N LEU A 130 17.09 12.58 -16.78
CA LEU A 130 17.70 11.56 -17.64
C LEU A 130 17.39 11.82 -19.13
N CYS A 131 16.14 12.14 -19.44
CA CYS A 131 15.69 12.50 -20.79
C CYS A 131 16.38 13.78 -21.30
N ALA A 132 16.49 14.80 -20.45
CA ALA A 132 17.17 16.05 -20.78
C ALA A 132 18.68 15.86 -21.01
N ALA A 133 19.30 14.88 -20.34
CA ALA A 133 20.72 14.56 -20.50
C ALA A 133 21.05 13.73 -21.76
N GLY A 134 20.05 13.29 -22.53
CA GLY A 134 20.25 12.53 -23.77
C GLY A 134 20.93 11.16 -23.61
N ARG A 135 20.96 10.62 -22.38
CA ARG A 135 21.62 9.34 -22.06
C ARG A 135 20.58 8.33 -21.57
N VAL A 136 20.60 7.14 -22.15
CA VAL A 136 19.54 6.14 -22.07
C VAL A 136 19.83 5.08 -20.99
N ILE A 137 18.75 4.72 -20.28
CA ILE A 137 18.49 3.61 -19.34
C ILE A 137 19.37 3.58 -18.09
N TYR A 138 18.92 4.31 -17.07
CA TYR A 138 19.29 4.01 -15.68
C TYR A 138 18.30 2.97 -15.12
N ALA A 139 18.83 1.86 -14.60
CA ALA A 139 18.11 0.80 -13.90
C ALA A 139 17.61 1.25 -12.51
N GLY A 140 16.94 2.41 -12.45
CA GLY A 140 16.40 3.00 -11.23
C GLY A 140 15.32 2.19 -10.49
N PRO A 141 14.47 1.35 -11.13
CA PRO A 141 13.41 0.69 -10.37
C PRO A 141 13.92 -0.41 -9.43
N PHE A 142 15.09 -1.01 -9.69
CA PHE A 142 15.49 -2.24 -8.98
C PHE A 142 15.80 -2.02 -7.49
N THR A 143 16.36 -0.87 -7.11
CA THR A 143 16.63 -0.54 -5.69
C THR A 143 15.38 -0.13 -4.93
N LEU A 144 14.36 0.38 -5.63
CA LEU A 144 13.08 0.73 -5.02
C LEU A 144 12.20 -0.51 -4.81
N VAL A 145 12.32 -1.55 -5.64
CA VAL A 145 11.49 -2.77 -5.56
C VAL A 145 11.54 -3.43 -4.19
N ALA A 146 12.73 -3.61 -3.59
CA ALA A 146 12.84 -4.21 -2.26
C ALA A 146 12.15 -3.36 -1.18
N MET A 147 12.24 -2.03 -1.31
CA MET A 147 11.52 -1.11 -0.42
C MET A 147 10.01 -1.21 -0.63
N TRP A 148 9.53 -1.21 -1.88
CA TRP A 148 8.10 -1.40 -2.20
C TRP A 148 7.56 -2.72 -1.66
N ILE A 149 8.29 -3.83 -1.82
CA ILE A 149 7.89 -5.16 -1.32
C ILE A 149 7.80 -5.16 0.22
N LEU A 150 8.79 -4.57 0.91
CA LEU A 150 8.78 -4.47 2.37
C LEU A 150 7.67 -3.54 2.86
N LEU A 151 7.41 -2.43 2.15
CA LEU A 151 6.42 -1.43 2.50
C LEU A 151 4.97 -1.89 2.24
N TYR A 152 4.74 -2.73 1.22
CA TYR A 152 3.41 -3.27 0.93
C TYR A 152 3.05 -4.51 1.76
N ARG A 153 3.97 -5.02 2.59
CA ARG A 153 3.66 -6.15 3.47
C ARG A 153 2.60 -5.74 4.51
N PRO A 154 1.54 -6.54 4.68
CA PRO A 154 0.44 -6.23 5.58
C PRO A 154 0.87 -6.08 7.05
N GLY A 155 1.96 -6.73 7.47
CA GLY A 155 2.46 -6.61 8.85
C GLY A 155 3.12 -5.27 9.17
N VAL A 156 3.72 -4.59 8.19
CA VAL A 156 4.22 -3.20 8.36
C VAL A 156 3.05 -2.23 8.54
N LYS A 157 1.95 -2.42 7.80
CA LYS A 157 0.73 -1.63 7.96
C LYS A 157 0.12 -1.82 9.36
N ARG A 158 0.00 -3.06 9.85
CA ARG A 158 -0.47 -3.36 11.22
C ARG A 158 0.39 -2.69 12.29
N ALA A 159 1.72 -2.74 12.14
CA ALA A 159 2.64 -2.15 13.10
C ALA A 159 2.58 -0.61 13.17
N CYS A 160 2.11 0.04 12.10
CA CYS A 160 1.85 1.48 12.07
C CYS A 160 0.49 1.87 12.66
N GLY A 161 -0.25 0.94 13.29
CA GLY A 161 -1.56 1.21 13.88
C GLY A 161 -2.67 1.35 12.86
N VAL A 162 -2.41 1.00 11.60
CA VAL A 162 -3.45 0.87 10.59
C VAL A 162 -4.09 -0.48 10.82
N GLY A 163 -5.32 -0.48 11.37
CA GLY A 163 -6.17 -1.66 11.30
C GLY A 163 -6.14 -2.15 9.87
N VAL A 164 -5.84 -3.43 9.66
CA VAL A 164 -6.06 -4.01 8.34
C VAL A 164 -7.56 -3.97 8.19
N THR A 165 -8.06 -2.91 7.55
CA THR A 165 -9.35 -2.98 6.91
C THR A 165 -9.16 -3.99 5.80
N THR A 166 -9.32 -5.26 6.16
CA THR A 166 -10.17 -6.12 5.34
C THR A 166 -11.35 -5.24 4.97
N HIS A 167 -11.62 -5.05 3.68
CA HIS A 167 -12.85 -4.40 3.28
C HIS A 167 -13.99 -4.97 4.16
N GLY A 168 -14.49 -4.14 5.09
CA GLY A 168 -15.23 -4.61 6.27
C GLY A 168 -14.49 -4.33 7.60
N GLU A 169 -14.43 -3.05 8.02
CA GLU A 169 -14.93 -2.61 9.35
C GLU A 169 -14.52 -1.16 9.68
N ALA A 170 -15.56 -0.36 9.90
CA ALA A 170 -15.68 0.80 10.81
C ALA A 170 -14.62 1.91 10.75
N GLN A 171 -14.80 2.81 9.78
CA GLN A 171 -14.52 4.24 9.99
C GLN A 171 -15.60 4.77 10.97
N PRO A 172 -15.27 5.50 12.05
CA PRO A 172 -16.28 6.15 12.88
C PRO A 172 -16.89 7.27 12.04
N ALA A 173 -18.03 6.95 11.41
CA ALA A 173 -18.73 7.83 10.50
C ALA A 173 -19.30 9.01 11.28
N ALA A 174 -19.00 10.21 10.77
CA ALA A 174 -19.95 11.29 10.91
C ALA A 174 -21.30 10.80 10.34
N ALA A 175 -22.36 10.95 11.13
CA ALA A 175 -23.67 10.32 10.95
C ALA A 175 -24.40 10.45 9.59
N PRO A 176 -24.14 11.41 8.66
CA PRO A 176 -24.90 11.45 7.40
C PRO A 176 -24.44 10.42 6.34
N GLU A 177 -23.20 9.94 6.37
CA GLU A 177 -22.68 9.03 5.32
C GLU A 177 -23.20 7.59 5.49
N ALA A 178 -23.37 7.11 6.72
CA ALA A 178 -23.83 5.75 6.99
C ALA A 178 -25.29 5.51 6.53
N VAL A 179 -26.16 6.52 6.68
CA VAL A 179 -27.56 6.44 6.22
C VAL A 179 -27.63 6.38 4.69
N GLU A 180 -26.77 7.14 4.02
CA GLU A 180 -26.71 7.17 2.55
C GLU A 180 -26.13 5.86 1.99
N LEU A 181 -25.10 5.30 2.64
CA LEU A 181 -24.57 3.98 2.30
C LEU A 181 -25.62 2.87 2.49
N LEU A 182 -26.35 2.91 3.60
CA LEU A 182 -27.41 1.94 3.90
C LEU A 182 -28.57 2.05 2.89
N ARG A 183 -28.91 3.27 2.44
CA ARG A 183 -29.87 3.51 1.36
C ARG A 183 -29.40 2.89 0.04
N GLN A 184 -28.15 3.13 -0.34
CA GLN A 184 -27.55 2.61 -1.58
C GLN A 184 -27.49 1.08 -1.58
N GLU A 185 -27.07 0.45 -0.48
CA GLU A 185 -27.01 -1.01 -0.34
C GLU A 185 -28.42 -1.64 -0.41
N ARG A 186 -29.44 -1.01 0.19
CA ARG A 186 -30.84 -1.48 0.08
C ARG A 186 -31.38 -1.40 -1.35
N GLU A 187 -31.03 -0.36 -2.10
CA GLU A 187 -31.43 -0.20 -3.50
C GLU A 187 -30.76 -1.26 -4.39
N GLN A 188 -29.48 -1.56 -4.16
CA GLN A 188 -28.77 -2.62 -4.86
C GLN A 188 -29.36 -4.00 -4.54
N LEU A 189 -29.65 -4.29 -3.27
CA LEU A 189 -30.29 -5.56 -2.87
C LEU A 189 -31.68 -5.71 -3.51
N ALA A 190 -32.46 -4.64 -3.60
CA ALA A 190 -33.77 -4.67 -4.26
C ALA A 190 -33.65 -5.03 -5.75
N GLY A 191 -32.66 -4.48 -6.45
CA GLY A 191 -32.37 -4.84 -7.85
C GLY A 191 -31.93 -6.30 -8.00
N LEU A 192 -31.04 -6.78 -7.14
CA LEU A 192 -30.57 -8.18 -7.15
C LEU A 192 -31.72 -9.17 -6.88
N ARG A 193 -32.58 -8.87 -5.89
CA ARG A 193 -33.75 -9.71 -5.60
C ARG A 193 -34.75 -9.74 -6.75
N GLN A 194 -34.93 -8.62 -7.46
CA GLN A 194 -35.79 -8.60 -8.64
C GLN A 194 -35.25 -9.51 -9.75
N SER A 195 -33.94 -9.47 -10.01
CA SER A 195 -33.31 -10.38 -10.98
C SER A 195 -33.43 -11.85 -10.57
N LEU A 196 -33.23 -12.16 -9.29
CA LEU A 196 -33.40 -13.52 -8.77
C LEU A 196 -34.85 -14.00 -8.84
N GLN A 197 -35.84 -13.13 -8.65
CA GLN A 197 -37.25 -13.50 -8.84
C GLN A 197 -37.57 -13.87 -10.29
N VAL A 198 -36.97 -13.18 -11.27
CA VAL A 198 -37.09 -13.54 -12.69
C VAL A 198 -36.50 -14.93 -12.92
N PHE A 199 -35.32 -15.19 -12.37
CA PHE A 199 -34.70 -16.52 -12.41
C PHE A 199 -35.59 -17.61 -11.82
N GLU A 200 -36.19 -17.38 -10.65
CA GLU A 200 -37.07 -18.38 -10.01
C GLU A 200 -38.29 -18.72 -10.87
N LEU A 201 -38.83 -17.72 -11.58
CA LEU A 201 -39.93 -17.89 -12.53
C LEU A 201 -39.48 -18.63 -13.80
N GLU A 202 -38.31 -18.32 -14.34
CA GLU A 202 -37.77 -18.92 -15.57
C GLU A 202 -37.34 -20.38 -15.38
N ARG A 203 -36.70 -20.69 -14.24
CA ARG A 203 -36.22 -22.05 -13.92
C ARG A 203 -37.23 -22.88 -13.13
N GLY A 204 -38.29 -22.27 -12.60
CA GLY A 204 -39.33 -22.95 -11.83
C GLY A 204 -38.83 -23.54 -10.51
N MET A 205 -37.78 -22.95 -9.92
CA MET A 205 -37.15 -23.39 -8.69
C MET A 205 -36.71 -22.19 -7.85
N THR A 206 -36.61 -22.35 -6.53
CA THR A 206 -36.15 -21.27 -5.66
C THR A 206 -34.64 -21.07 -5.76
N THR A 207 -34.19 -19.84 -5.52
CA THR A 207 -32.76 -19.47 -5.52
C THR A 207 -31.96 -20.34 -4.54
N ASP A 208 -32.47 -20.58 -3.34
CA ASP A 208 -31.81 -21.41 -2.33
C ASP A 208 -31.65 -22.88 -2.77
N ALA A 209 -32.68 -23.43 -3.41
CA ALA A 209 -32.64 -24.79 -3.93
C ALA A 209 -31.62 -24.90 -5.08
N PHE A 210 -31.51 -23.86 -5.91
CA PHE A 210 -30.53 -23.78 -6.98
C PHE A 210 -29.10 -23.70 -6.44
N VAL A 211 -28.82 -22.76 -5.54
CA VAL A 211 -27.50 -22.58 -4.90
C VAL A 211 -27.03 -23.87 -4.23
N SER A 212 -27.94 -24.55 -3.52
CA SER A 212 -27.63 -25.85 -2.88
C SER A 212 -27.27 -26.93 -3.89
N ARG A 213 -28.03 -27.05 -4.98
CA ARG A 213 -27.77 -28.05 -6.04
C ARG A 213 -26.50 -27.73 -6.84
N TYR A 214 -26.25 -26.46 -7.12
CA TYR A 214 -25.03 -26.00 -7.77
C TYR A 214 -23.79 -26.28 -6.92
N ALA A 215 -23.83 -26.00 -5.60
CA ALA A 215 -22.73 -26.30 -4.68
C ALA A 215 -22.46 -27.81 -4.53
N LEU A 216 -23.48 -28.64 -4.70
CA LEU A 216 -23.36 -30.11 -4.71
C LEU A 216 -22.92 -30.67 -6.07
N GLY A 217 -22.71 -29.82 -7.08
CA GLY A 217 -22.35 -30.23 -8.44
C GLY A 217 -23.45 -30.98 -9.18
N ILE A 218 -24.72 -30.79 -8.77
CA ILE A 218 -25.90 -31.43 -9.37
C ILE A 218 -26.41 -30.59 -10.56
N GLU A 219 -26.22 -29.27 -10.53
CA GLU A 219 -26.53 -28.40 -11.65
C GLU A 219 -25.47 -28.42 -12.74
N ASP A 220 -25.90 -28.16 -13.98
CA ASP A 220 -25.00 -28.03 -15.12
C ASP A 220 -24.13 -26.78 -14.97
N GLN A 221 -22.81 -26.93 -15.16
CA GLN A 221 -21.83 -25.83 -15.12
C GLN A 221 -21.85 -25.10 -16.47
N SER A 222 -22.99 -24.49 -16.74
CA SER A 222 -23.16 -23.58 -17.87
C SER A 222 -22.83 -22.15 -17.44
N GLU A 223 -22.39 -21.33 -18.39
CA GLU A 223 -22.11 -19.90 -18.18
C GLU A 223 -23.32 -19.17 -17.56
N ASP A 224 -24.53 -19.54 -17.98
CA ASP A 224 -25.79 -19.04 -17.42
C ASP A 224 -25.95 -19.43 -15.94
N SER A 225 -25.71 -20.70 -15.58
CA SER A 225 -25.76 -21.16 -14.18
C SER A 225 -24.75 -20.44 -13.29
N ASP A 226 -23.55 -20.16 -13.80
CA ASP A 226 -22.48 -19.48 -13.07
C ASP A 226 -22.87 -18.01 -12.79
N GLU A 227 -23.46 -17.33 -13.78
CA GLU A 227 -23.98 -15.96 -13.62
C GLU A 227 -25.06 -15.88 -12.53
N TRP A 228 -26.01 -16.82 -12.54
CA TRP A 228 -27.07 -16.85 -11.52
C TRP A 228 -26.55 -17.19 -10.12
N PHE A 229 -25.54 -18.07 -10.03
CA PHE A 229 -24.91 -18.39 -8.75
C PHE A 229 -24.17 -17.19 -8.17
N GLU A 230 -23.44 -16.43 -8.99
CA GLU A 230 -22.78 -15.20 -8.55
C GLU A 230 -23.79 -14.12 -8.17
N LEU A 231 -24.90 -13.97 -8.89
CA LEU A 231 -25.98 -13.05 -8.49
C LEU A 231 -26.59 -13.41 -7.13
N ALA A 232 -26.84 -14.70 -6.88
CA ALA A 232 -27.34 -15.19 -5.61
C ALA A 232 -26.36 -14.90 -4.47
N ARG A 233 -25.07 -15.17 -4.69
CA ARG A 233 -24.00 -14.88 -3.73
C ARG A 233 -23.87 -13.39 -3.43
N MET A 234 -23.97 -12.54 -4.46
CA MET A 234 -23.92 -11.09 -4.30
C MET A 234 -25.10 -10.56 -3.47
N ALA A 235 -26.29 -11.14 -3.63
CA ALA A 235 -27.45 -10.82 -2.81
C ALA A 235 -27.23 -11.18 -1.34
N THR A 236 -26.71 -12.39 -1.05
CA THR A 236 -26.37 -12.80 0.33
C THR A 236 -25.35 -11.87 0.98
N LEU A 237 -24.29 -11.49 0.25
CA LEU A 237 -23.27 -10.57 0.74
C LEU A 237 -23.80 -9.14 0.97
N ALA A 238 -24.80 -8.71 0.21
CA ALA A 238 -25.46 -7.42 0.44
C ALA A 238 -26.36 -7.46 1.69
N GLU A 239 -27.07 -8.56 1.92
CA GLU A 239 -27.88 -8.77 3.12
C GLU A 239 -27.03 -8.77 4.41
N GLU A 240 -25.90 -9.48 4.40
CA GLU A 240 -24.95 -9.48 5.52
C GLU A 240 -24.41 -8.08 5.79
N ARG A 241 -24.06 -7.32 4.75
CA ARG A 241 -23.58 -5.94 4.89
C ARG A 241 -24.64 -5.01 5.47
N ILE A 242 -25.90 -5.12 5.03
CA ILE A 242 -27.01 -4.34 5.60
C ILE A 242 -27.20 -4.70 7.07
N ALA A 243 -27.17 -5.98 7.44
CA ALA A 243 -27.33 -6.41 8.84
C ALA A 243 -26.23 -5.84 9.75
N ILE A 244 -24.97 -5.83 9.28
CA ILE A 244 -23.85 -5.23 10.01
C ILE A 244 -24.04 -3.71 10.17
N LEU A 245 -24.44 -3.01 9.11
CA LEU A 245 -24.68 -1.56 9.14
C LEU A 245 -25.85 -1.19 10.06
N GLU A 246 -26.91 -1.99 10.09
CA GLU A 246 -28.05 -1.81 11.00
C GLU A 246 -27.65 -2.03 12.46
N GLN A 247 -26.84 -3.06 12.74
CA GLN A 247 -26.33 -3.33 14.08
C GLN A 247 -25.45 -2.18 14.59
N GLN A 248 -24.58 -1.63 13.74
CA GLN A 248 -23.72 -0.48 14.06
C GLN A 248 -24.49 0.83 14.30
N HIS A 249 -25.72 0.96 13.77
CA HIS A 249 -26.55 2.15 13.99
C HIS A 249 -27.48 2.03 15.20
N SER A 250 -27.65 0.81 15.74
CA SER A 250 -28.50 0.53 16.91
C SER A 250 -27.81 0.69 18.27
N THR A 251 -26.46 0.78 18.27
CA THR A 251 -25.60 0.95 19.45
C THR A 251 -25.12 2.38 19.63
#